data_AF-A0A4U8UIT9-F1
#
_entry.id   AF-A0A4U8UIT9-F1
#
_cell.length_a   1.000
_cell.length_b   1.000
_cell.length_c   1.000
_cell.angle_alpha   90.00
_cell.angle_beta   90.00
_cell.angle_gamma   90.00
#
_symmetry.space_group_name_H-M   'P 1'
#
loop_
_entity.id
_entity.type
_entity.pdbx_description
1 polymer ?
#
loop_
_entity_poly.entity_id
_entity_poly.type
_entity_poly.pdbx_seq_one_letter_code
_entity_poly.pdbx_strand_id
1 'polypeptide(L)'
;MLFSSIMITVSLSIYNTGKETVDAKTSSNQWASYLAILFVLLFVISFATGPGSIPWFYVSEIFASNARGNANSIAVLINWTANFLVGVSFLPLNNLLKEYSFLVFSTFLAIFIFFTWKYVPETKGKTVEDINKEFSRKN
;
A
#
# COMPACT_ATOMS: atom_id res chain seq x y z
N MET A 1 6.45 3.93 -1.91
CA MET A 1 5.27 3.69 -1.05
C MET A 1 5.57 3.79 0.44
N LEU A 2 6.39 2.92 1.05
CA LEU A 2 6.65 2.97 2.51
C LEU A 2 7.30 4.29 2.93
N PHE A 3 8.39 4.67 2.26
CA PHE A 3 9.06 5.96 2.48
C PHE A 3 8.10 7.15 2.32
N SER A 4 7.37 7.20 1.20
CA SER A 4 6.40 8.28 0.93
C SER A 4 5.30 8.35 2.01
N SER A 5 4.83 7.22 2.54
CA SER A 5 3.82 7.19 3.60
C SER A 5 4.32 7.80 4.91
N ILE A 6 5.56 7.48 5.30
CA ILE A 6 6.21 8.08 6.49
C ILE A 6 6.39 9.59 6.29
N MET A 7 6.84 10.00 5.10
CA MET A 7 7.07 11.41 4.78
C MET A 7 5.77 12.23 4.74
N ILE A 8 4.63 11.62 4.37
CA ILE A 8 3.30 12.26 4.49
C ILE A 8 3.01 12.55 5.96
N THR A 9 3.15 11.57 6.86
CA THR A 9 2.93 11.79 8.31
C THR A 9 3.83 12.88 8.87
N VAL A 10 5.13 12.88 8.54
CA VAL A 10 6.08 13.89 9.01
C VAL A 10 5.69 15.28 8.51
N SER A 11 5.36 15.41 7.22
CA SER A 11 4.98 16.70 6.62
C SER A 11 3.69 17.26 7.22
N LEU A 12 2.69 16.40 7.45
CA LEU A 12 1.43 16.79 8.11
C LEU A 12 1.64 17.15 9.59
N SER A 13 2.51 16.43 10.30
CA SER A 13 2.84 16.75 11.70
C SER A 13 3.47 18.15 11.81
N ILE A 14 4.44 18.48 10.94
CA ILE A 14 5.07 19.80 10.90
C ILE A 14 4.06 20.90 10.57
N TYR A 15 3.14 20.64 9.64
CA TYR A 15 2.07 21.57 9.30
C TYR A 15 1.13 21.82 10.49
N ASN A 16 0.73 20.76 11.20
CA ASN A 16 -0.18 20.85 12.33
C ASN A 16 0.46 21.52 13.56
N THR A 17 1.72 21.21 13.90
CA THR A 17 2.45 21.87 15.00
C THR A 17 2.59 23.39 14.77
N GLY A 18 2.84 23.80 13.53
CA GLY A 18 2.89 25.23 13.17
C GLY A 18 1.53 25.94 13.26
N LYS A 19 0.42 25.18 13.27
CA LYS A 19 -0.94 25.72 13.41
C LYS A 19 -1.37 25.88 14.87
N GLU A 20 -0.82 25.08 15.79
CA GLU A 20 -1.13 25.14 17.22
C GLU A 20 -0.29 26.19 17.98
N THR A 21 0.91 26.50 17.50
CA THR A 21 1.90 27.34 18.20
C THR A 21 1.89 28.81 17.80
N VAL A 22 1.21 29.19 16.71
CA VAL A 22 1.22 30.56 16.19
C VAL A 22 -0.20 31.06 16.04
N ASP A 23 -0.50 32.21 16.66
CA ASP A 23 -1.72 32.98 16.39
C ASP A 23 -1.96 33.06 14.89
N ALA A 24 -3.18 32.78 14.43
CA ALA A 24 -3.59 32.48 13.05
C ALA A 24 -3.22 33.51 11.96
N LYS A 25 -2.46 34.56 12.29
CA LYS A 25 -2.07 35.69 11.44
C LYS A 25 -0.60 35.70 11.01
N THR A 26 0.27 34.79 11.46
CA THR A 26 1.68 34.80 11.03
C THR A 26 2.20 33.38 10.75
N SER A 27 2.40 33.09 9.45
CA SER A 27 3.13 31.92 8.90
C SER A 27 2.73 30.53 9.42
N SER A 28 1.60 30.00 8.93
CA SER A 28 1.46 28.54 8.86
C SER A 28 2.59 27.99 7.98
N ASN A 29 3.12 26.82 8.33
CA ASN A 29 4.15 26.11 7.54
C ASN A 29 3.57 25.61 6.20
N GLN A 30 3.09 26.50 5.33
CA GLN A 30 2.43 26.14 4.06
C GLN A 30 3.32 25.30 3.15
N TRP A 31 4.64 25.49 3.25
CA TRP A 31 5.63 24.66 2.58
C TRP A 31 5.49 23.17 2.94
N ALA A 32 5.11 22.84 4.18
CA ALA A 32 4.93 21.46 4.62
C ALA A 32 3.68 20.82 4.00
N SER A 33 2.62 21.60 3.72
CA SER A 33 1.47 21.13 2.95
C SER A 33 1.83 20.80 1.51
N TYR A 34 2.65 21.63 0.86
CA TYR A 34 3.14 21.33 -0.49
C TYR A 34 4.00 20.07 -0.52
N LEU A 35 4.83 19.83 0.51
CA LEU A 35 5.57 18.58 0.65
C LEU A 35 4.64 17.38 0.87
N ALA A 36 3.60 17.51 1.70
CA ALA A 36 2.61 16.44 1.89
C ALA A 36 1.95 16.06 0.54
N ILE A 37 1.57 17.04 -0.28
CA ILE A 37 1.02 16.81 -1.62
C ILE A 37 2.03 16.08 -2.51
N LEU A 38 3.29 16.52 -2.54
CA LEU A 38 4.34 15.86 -3.32
C LEU A 38 4.50 14.38 -2.91
N PHE A 39 4.54 14.09 -1.61
CA PHE A 39 4.68 12.73 -1.12
C PHE A 39 3.44 11.87 -1.37
N VAL A 40 2.24 12.43 -1.35
CA VAL A 40 1.02 11.75 -1.80
C VAL A 40 1.12 11.38 -3.28
N LEU A 41 1.58 12.28 -4.15
CA LEU A 41 1.78 11.96 -5.57
C LEU A 41 2.80 10.84 -5.77
N LEU A 42 3.93 10.89 -5.06
CA LEU A 42 4.94 9.83 -5.09
C LEU A 42 4.40 8.50 -4.56
N PHE A 43 3.52 8.53 -3.55
CA PHE A 43 2.82 7.36 -3.06
C PHE A 43 1.93 6.75 -4.15
N VAL A 44 1.11 7.56 -4.84
CA VAL A 44 0.23 7.10 -5.93
C VAL A 44 1.02 6.52 -7.09
N ILE A 45 2.10 7.18 -7.54
CA ILE A 45 2.97 6.68 -8.62
C ILE A 45 3.59 5.34 -8.23
N SER A 46 4.11 5.23 -7.00
CA SER A 46 4.69 3.99 -6.50
C SER A 46 3.65 2.87 -6.40
N PHE A 47 2.40 3.20 -6.06
CA PHE A 47 1.30 2.23 -6.01
C PHE A 47 0.97 1.73 -7.43
N ALA A 48 0.74 2.64 -8.38
CA ALA A 48 0.34 2.29 -9.73
C ALA A 48 1.38 1.41 -10.45
N THR A 49 2.67 1.68 -10.23
CA THR A 49 3.78 0.94 -10.86
C THR A 49 4.02 -0.46 -10.29
N GLY A 50 3.54 -0.77 -9.08
CA GLY A 50 3.74 -2.07 -8.45
C GLY A 50 2.46 -2.66 -7.89
N PRO A 51 2.11 -2.43 -6.61
CA PRO A 51 0.98 -3.10 -5.97
C PRO A 51 -0.40 -2.84 -6.61
N GLY A 52 -0.54 -1.76 -7.38
CA GLY A 52 -1.78 -1.42 -8.08
C GLY A 52 -2.07 -2.28 -9.30
N SER A 53 -1.03 -2.81 -9.96
CA SER A 53 -1.16 -3.57 -11.21
C SER A 53 -0.74 -5.03 -11.07
N ILE A 54 0.37 -5.32 -10.39
CA ILE A 54 0.98 -6.66 -10.32
C ILE A 54 0.00 -7.73 -9.79
N PRO A 55 -0.74 -7.53 -8.66
CA PRO A 55 -1.61 -8.57 -8.12
C PRO A 55 -2.71 -9.04 -9.07
N TRP A 56 -3.17 -8.17 -9.98
CA TRP A 56 -4.21 -8.50 -10.95
C TRP A 56 -3.76 -9.49 -12.01
N PHE A 57 -2.46 -9.48 -12.35
CA PHE A 57 -1.88 -10.42 -13.30
C PHE A 57 -1.31 -11.66 -12.61
N TYR A 58 -0.85 -11.50 -11.37
CA TYR A 58 -0.12 -12.54 -10.64
C TYR A 58 -0.86 -13.87 -10.54
N VAL A 59 -2.17 -13.86 -10.27
CA VAL A 59 -2.99 -15.09 -10.22
C VAL A 59 -2.94 -15.86 -11.55
N SER A 60 -2.93 -15.15 -12.67
CA SER A 60 -2.87 -15.79 -13.99
C SER A 60 -1.50 -16.40 -14.32
N GLU A 61 -0.44 -15.91 -13.68
CA GLU A 61 0.94 -16.34 -13.86
C GLU A 61 1.28 -17.57 -12.99
N ILE A 62 0.63 -17.73 -11.83
CA ILE A 62 0.93 -18.84 -10.91
C ILE A 62 -0.06 -20.01 -11.01
N PHE A 63 -1.26 -19.81 -11.56
CA PHE A 63 -2.26 -20.87 -11.71
C PHE A 63 -2.43 -21.32 -13.15
N ALA A 64 -2.49 -22.64 -13.33
CA ALA A 64 -2.87 -23.29 -14.58
C ALA A 64 -4.33 -22.95 -14.97
N SER A 65 -4.64 -23.06 -16.26
CA SER A 65 -5.93 -22.61 -16.84
C SER A 65 -7.16 -23.25 -16.18
N ASN A 66 -7.06 -24.51 -15.76
CA ASN A 66 -8.14 -25.26 -15.10
C ASN A 66 -8.52 -24.71 -13.70
N ALA A 67 -7.57 -24.12 -12.97
CA ALA A 67 -7.78 -23.59 -11.61
C ALA A 67 -7.88 -22.06 -11.57
N ARG A 68 -7.43 -21.37 -12.62
CA ARG A 68 -7.32 -19.91 -12.67
C ARG A 68 -8.64 -19.19 -12.43
N GLY A 69 -9.75 -19.69 -12.96
CA GLY A 69 -11.07 -19.09 -12.77
C GLY A 69 -11.44 -18.99 -11.28
N ASN A 70 -11.40 -20.12 -10.58
CA ASN A 70 -11.71 -20.20 -9.16
C ASN A 70 -10.74 -19.37 -8.31
N ALA A 71 -9.44 -19.45 -8.60
CA ALA A 71 -8.42 -18.67 -7.90
C ALA A 71 -8.66 -17.15 -8.05
N ASN A 72 -9.01 -16.69 -9.25
CA ASN A 72 -9.30 -15.28 -9.51
C ASN A 72 -10.56 -14.82 -8.79
N SER A 73 -11.63 -15.62 -8.75
CA SER A 73 -12.85 -15.29 -8.00
C SER A 73 -12.58 -15.09 -6.51
N ILE A 74 -11.76 -15.95 -5.89
CA ILE A 74 -11.38 -15.81 -4.48
C ILE A 74 -10.50 -14.56 -4.28
N ALA A 75 -9.51 -14.33 -5.15
CA ALA A 75 -8.64 -13.16 -5.07
C ALA A 75 -9.44 -11.85 -5.17
N VAL A 76 -10.38 -11.77 -6.10
CA VAL A 76 -11.29 -10.63 -6.29
C VAL A 76 -12.18 -10.43 -5.07
N LEU A 77 -12.76 -11.50 -4.53
CA LEU A 77 -13.59 -11.42 -3.32
C LEU A 77 -12.80 -10.86 -2.14
N ILE A 78 -11.59 -11.37 -1.90
CA ILE A 78 -10.71 -10.90 -0.82
C ILE A 78 -10.34 -9.42 -1.05
N ASN A 79 -10.01 -9.04 -2.28
CA ASN A 79 -9.67 -7.66 -2.64
C ASN A 79 -10.81 -6.69 -2.31
N TRP A 80 -12.03 -6.99 -2.75
CA TRP A 80 -13.19 -6.13 -2.50
C TRP A 80 -13.59 -6.12 -1.03
N THR A 81 -13.44 -7.25 -0.33
CA THR A 81 -13.67 -7.30 1.12
C THR A 81 -12.67 -6.41 1.87
N ALA A 82 -11.39 -6.48 1.52
CA ALA A 82 -10.36 -5.62 2.11
C ALA A 82 -10.62 -4.14 1.80
N ASN A 83 -11.02 -3.81 0.57
CA ASN A 83 -11.39 -2.46 0.18
C ASN A 83 -12.57 -1.93 1.01
N PHE A 84 -13.63 -2.74 1.15
CA PHE A 84 -14.77 -2.40 2.00
C PHE A 84 -14.34 -2.13 3.45
N LEU A 85 -13.53 -3.01 4.04
CA LEU A 85 -13.04 -2.85 5.42
C LEU A 85 -12.22 -1.57 5.58
N VAL A 86 -11.33 -1.24 4.64
CA VAL A 86 -10.57 0.01 4.66
C VAL A 86 -11.51 1.21 4.52
N GLY A 87 -12.48 1.15 3.61
CA GLY A 87 -13.46 2.22 3.39
C GLY A 87 -14.28 2.56 4.63
N VAL A 88 -14.76 1.55 5.37
CA VAL A 88 -15.54 1.78 6.60
C VAL A 88 -14.69 2.16 7.81
N SER A 89 -13.44 1.68 7.89
CA SER A 89 -12.57 1.90 9.06
C SER A 89 -11.71 3.16 8.96
N PHE A 90 -11.42 3.67 7.76
CA PHE A 90 -10.48 4.77 7.57
C PHE A 90 -10.91 6.06 8.27
N LEU A 91 -12.17 6.49 8.11
CA LEU A 91 -12.62 7.75 8.71
C LEU A 91 -12.58 7.71 10.26
N PRO A 92 -13.12 6.67 10.93
CA PRO A 92 -12.93 6.50 12.38
C PRO A 92 -11.45 6.49 12.80
N LEU A 93 -10.60 5.77 12.07
CA LEU A 93 -9.17 5.68 12.36
C LEU A 93 -8.48 7.06 12.23
N ASN A 94 -8.80 7.80 11.18
CA ASN A 94 -8.26 9.14 10.93
C ASN A 94 -8.76 10.16 11.97
N ASN A 95 -9.98 10.03 12.47
CA ASN A 95 -10.47 10.89 13.55
C ASN A 95 -9.71 10.66 14.87
N LEU A 96 -9.33 9.40 15.15
CA LEU A 96 -8.59 9.04 16.36
C LEU A 96 -7.10 9.40 16.25
N LEU A 97 -6.47 9.09 15.12
CA LEU A 97 -5.02 9.17 14.93
C LEU A 97 -4.55 10.40 14.15
N LYS A 98 -5.47 11.15 13.51
CA LYS A 98 -5.18 12.32 12.68
C LYS A 98 -4.05 12.03 11.67
N GLU A 99 -2.98 12.83 11.64
CA GLU A 99 -1.82 12.68 10.76
C GLU A 99 -1.06 11.35 10.91
N TYR A 100 -1.21 10.67 12.06
CA TYR A 100 -0.57 9.39 12.34
C TYR A 100 -1.31 8.19 11.74
N SER A 101 -2.52 8.39 11.19
CA SER A 101 -3.30 7.32 10.54
C SER A 101 -2.55 6.63 9.38
N PHE A 102 -1.69 7.35 8.66
CA PHE A 102 -0.82 6.80 7.62
C PHE A 102 0.26 5.84 8.15
N LEU A 103 0.62 5.88 9.44
CA LEU A 103 1.57 4.92 10.03
C LEU A 103 0.97 3.52 10.17
N VAL A 104 -0.35 3.41 10.33
CA VAL A 104 -1.05 2.13 10.34
C VAL A 104 -0.87 1.45 8.97
N PHE A 105 -1.13 2.17 7.88
CA PHE A 105 -0.90 1.66 6.52
C PHE A 105 0.58 1.42 6.22
N SER A 106 1.48 2.23 6.78
CA SER A 106 2.94 2.00 6.67
C SER A 106 3.35 0.67 7.30
N THR A 107 2.75 0.30 8.43
CA THR A 107 3.00 -0.99 9.10
C THR A 107 2.52 -2.15 8.23
N PHE A 108 1.32 -2.08 7.67
CA PHE A 108 0.83 -3.08 6.72
C PHE A 108 1.72 -3.16 5.47
N LEU A 109 2.17 -2.03 4.92
CA LEU A 109 3.11 -2.01 3.79
C LEU A 109 4.43 -2.71 4.12
N ALA A 110 4.99 -2.50 5.31
CA ALA A 110 6.20 -3.18 5.74
C ALA A 110 6.00 -4.71 5.83
N ILE A 111 4.85 -5.15 6.39
CA ILE A 111 4.47 -6.56 6.45
C ILE A 111 4.33 -7.14 5.05
N PHE A 112 3.65 -6.45 4.13
CA PHE A 112 3.48 -6.93 2.75
C PHE A 112 4.79 -6.96 1.97
N ILE A 113 5.69 -5.98 2.17
CA ILE A 113 7.03 -6.01 1.57
C ILE A 113 7.79 -7.26 2.04
N PHE A 114 7.77 -7.54 3.34
CA PHE A 114 8.41 -8.74 3.89
C PHE A 114 7.78 -10.02 3.37
N PHE A 115 6.45 -10.10 3.36
CA PHE A 115 5.70 -11.25 2.85
C PHE A 115 6.04 -11.50 1.37
N THR A 116 5.99 -10.47 0.54
CA THR A 116 6.33 -10.57 -0.88
C THR A 116 7.77 -11.02 -1.07
N TRP A 117 8.73 -10.41 -0.39
CA TRP A 117 10.13 -10.80 -0.48
C TRP A 117 10.37 -12.27 -0.09
N LYS A 118 9.67 -12.78 0.92
CA LYS A 118 9.88 -14.12 1.44
C LYS A 118 9.12 -15.20 0.67
N TYR A 119 7.85 -14.98 0.36
CA TYR A 119 6.91 -16.02 -0.08
C TYR A 119 6.48 -15.92 -1.54
N VAL A 120 6.60 -14.75 -2.17
CA VAL A 120 6.14 -14.53 -3.55
C VAL A 120 7.31 -14.76 -4.51
N PRO A 121 7.32 -15.84 -5.32
CA PRO A 121 8.34 -16.05 -6.33
C PRO A 121 8.24 -15.04 -7.47
N GLU A 122 9.38 -14.80 -8.13
CA GLU A 122 9.43 -14.05 -9.37
C GLU A 122 8.82 -14.89 -10.50
N THR A 123 7.86 -14.33 -11.24
CA THR A 123 7.10 -15.01 -12.30
C THR A 123 7.55 -14.59 -13.71
N LYS A 124 8.29 -13.48 -13.84
CA LYS A 124 8.70 -12.92 -15.13
C LYS A 124 9.51 -13.92 -15.96
N GLY A 125 8.99 -14.21 -17.15
CA GLY A 125 9.65 -15.08 -18.13
C GLY A 125 9.66 -16.56 -17.76
N LYS A 126 8.85 -17.00 -16.78
CA LYS A 126 8.75 -18.39 -16.34
C LYS A 126 7.44 -19.02 -16.78
N THR A 127 7.45 -20.34 -16.96
CA THR A 127 6.21 -21.11 -17.12
C THR A 127 5.57 -21.38 -15.76
N VAL A 128 4.27 -21.67 -15.75
CA VAL A 128 3.54 -22.10 -14.54
C VAL A 128 4.21 -23.32 -13.90
N GLU A 129 4.73 -24.24 -14.72
CA GLU A 129 5.43 -25.44 -14.26
C GLU A 129 6.72 -25.10 -13.51
N ASP A 130 7.49 -24.14 -14.01
CA ASP A 130 8.74 -23.68 -13.37
C ASP A 130 8.45 -23.00 -12.03
N ILE A 131 7.37 -22.21 -11.97
CA ILE A 131 6.93 -21.54 -10.75
C ILE A 131 6.48 -22.57 -9.69
N ASN A 132 5.73 -23.60 -10.10
CA ASN A 132 5.30 -24.67 -9.18
C ASN A 132 6.48 -25.48 -8.63
N LYS A 133 7.51 -25.73 -9.44
CA LYS A 133 8.76 -26.34 -8.97
C LYS A 133 9.48 -25.43 -7.97
N GLU A 134 9.51 -24.13 -8.20
CA GLU A 134 10.10 -23.17 -7.25
C GLU A 134 9.35 -23.15 -5.91
N PHE A 135 8.02 -23.16 -5.92
CA PHE A 135 7.20 -23.31 -4.71
C PHE A 135 7.51 -24.61 -3.97
N SER A 136 7.62 -25.73 -4.69
CA SER A 136 7.91 -27.04 -4.11
C SER A 136 9.31 -27.15 -3.51
N ARG A 137 10.28 -26.37 -4.02
CA ARG A 137 11.67 -26.33 -3.50
C ARG A 137 11.80 -25.43 -2.26
N LYS A 138 10.90 -24.45 -2.08
CA LYS A 138 10.92 -23.52 -0.94
C LYS A 138 10.20 -24.06 0.30
N ASN A 139 9.42 -25.13 0.16
CA ASN A 139 8.76 -25.87 1.24
C ASN A 139 9.60 -27.06 1.69
#